data_AF-A0A7W1UEW1-F1
#
_entry.id   AF-A0A7W1UEW1-F1
#
_cell.length_a   1.000
_cell.length_b   1.000
_cell.length_c   1.000
_cell.angle_alpha   90.00
_cell.angle_beta   90.00
_cell.angle_gamma   90.00
#
_symmetry.space_group_name_H-M   'P 1'
#
loop_
_entity.id
_entity.type
_entity.pdbx_description
1 polymer ?
#
loop_
_entity_poly.entity_id
_entity_poly.type
_entity_poly.pdbx_seq_one_letter_code
_entity_poly.pdbx_strand_id
1 'polypeptide(L)'
;MPKLSNRFQRLVSAIEWDPFSVLGPHQGDSTDSSDICIRAFLPEAAEVAVLPGENGSTPIPMNLVHPDGVFESRWSGHPLGTDYQFRIVDRQGKATQRHDPYAFPPLISDFDLHLFGEGKLYKAYEQLGAQVCIHQGVQGVNFAVWAPNAKRVSVVGDFNEWDGRRHPMRSRGGGGIWELFIPDMNDGAGYKFEILPQNGDGPFLKADPYAS
;
A
#
# COMPACT_ATOMS: atom_id res chain seq x y z
N MET A 1 -9.16 -10.30 20.24
CA MET A 1 -8.45 -9.82 19.03
C MET A 1 -6.92 -10.10 19.06
N PRO A 2 -6.42 -11.34 19.22
CA PRO A 2 -4.97 -11.61 19.18
C PRO A 2 -4.37 -11.74 17.76
N LYS A 3 -5.21 -11.96 16.73
CA LYS A 3 -4.73 -12.12 15.34
C LYS A 3 -4.33 -10.77 14.70
N LEU A 4 -5.06 -9.70 14.99
CA LEU A 4 -4.80 -8.38 14.41
C LEU A 4 -3.57 -7.72 15.04
N SER A 5 -3.36 -7.89 16.36
CA SER A 5 -2.15 -7.41 17.03
C SER A 5 -0.86 -8.04 16.46
N ASN A 6 -0.88 -9.34 16.13
CA ASN A 6 0.24 -9.99 15.47
C ASN A 6 0.50 -9.42 14.06
N ARG A 7 -0.57 -9.08 13.32
CA ARG A 7 -0.43 -8.45 12.00
C ARG A 7 0.13 -7.03 12.09
N PHE A 8 -0.30 -6.23 13.06
CA PHE A 8 0.34 -4.94 13.33
C PHE A 8 1.82 -5.11 13.64
N GLN A 9 2.19 -6.08 14.47
CA GLN A 9 3.60 -6.35 14.76
C GLN A 9 4.39 -6.67 13.48
N ARG A 10 3.85 -7.51 12.60
CA ARG A 10 4.49 -7.85 11.32
C ARG A 10 4.65 -6.65 10.41
N LEU A 11 3.64 -5.77 10.36
CA LEU A 11 3.67 -4.55 9.57
C LEU A 11 4.75 -3.59 10.08
N VAL A 12 4.74 -3.25 11.37
CA VAL A 12 5.70 -2.29 11.96
C VAL A 12 7.12 -2.85 11.98
N SER A 13 7.28 -4.17 12.04
CA SER A 13 8.58 -4.86 11.94
C SER A 13 9.05 -5.06 10.49
N ALA A 14 8.35 -4.51 9.50
CA ALA A 14 8.71 -4.60 8.08
C ALA A 14 8.83 -6.04 7.55
N ILE A 15 7.90 -6.92 7.94
CA ILE A 15 7.88 -8.33 7.51
C ILE A 15 6.51 -8.81 6.99
N GLU A 16 5.57 -7.89 6.79
CA GLU A 16 4.26 -8.23 6.21
C GLU A 16 4.37 -8.38 4.69
N TRP A 17 3.80 -9.48 4.17
CA TRP A 17 3.83 -9.83 2.74
C TRP A 17 2.54 -9.46 2.03
N ASP A 18 1.45 -9.32 2.78
CA ASP A 18 0.16 -8.84 2.29
C ASP A 18 -0.35 -7.69 3.17
N PRO A 19 0.16 -6.46 2.95
CA PRO A 19 -0.25 -5.29 3.72
C PRO A 19 -1.73 -4.94 3.51
N PHE A 20 -2.36 -5.31 2.38
CA PHE A 20 -3.78 -5.09 2.12
C PHE A 20 -4.68 -5.90 3.05
N SER A 21 -4.15 -6.96 3.69
CA SER A 21 -4.86 -7.70 4.73
C SER A 21 -4.95 -6.96 6.07
N VAL A 22 -4.34 -5.78 6.18
CA VAL A 22 -4.25 -4.95 7.39
C VAL A 22 -4.60 -3.49 7.12
N LEU A 23 -4.01 -2.92 6.06
CA LEU A 23 -4.15 -1.54 5.61
C LEU A 23 -5.24 -1.38 4.56
N GLY A 24 -5.76 -0.17 4.44
CA GLY A 24 -6.90 0.12 3.58
C GLY A 24 -8.24 -0.03 4.30
N PRO A 25 -9.34 0.04 3.53
CA PRO A 25 -10.68 -0.18 4.02
C PRO A 25 -10.96 -1.69 4.17
N HIS A 26 -11.51 -2.08 5.32
CA HIS A 26 -12.01 -3.44 5.61
C HIS A 26 -13.42 -3.38 6.16
N GLN A 27 -14.16 -4.47 5.99
CA GLN A 27 -15.39 -4.67 6.76
C GLN A 27 -15.05 -4.64 8.27
N GLY A 28 -15.83 -3.89 9.02
CA GLY A 28 -15.80 -3.85 10.48
C GLY A 28 -16.36 -5.13 11.12
N ASP A 29 -16.42 -5.13 12.44
CA ASP A 29 -16.86 -6.29 13.23
C ASP A 29 -18.39 -6.40 13.36
N SER A 30 -19.13 -5.37 12.95
CA SER A 30 -20.59 -5.39 12.96
C SER A 30 -21.18 -6.33 11.90
N THR A 31 -22.40 -6.82 12.14
CA THR A 31 -23.20 -7.51 11.11
C THR A 31 -23.71 -6.56 10.03
N ASP A 32 -23.58 -5.25 10.24
CA ASP A 32 -23.92 -4.22 9.28
C ASP A 32 -22.81 -4.07 8.24
N SER A 33 -23.14 -4.31 6.96
CA SER A 33 -22.23 -4.17 5.83
C SER A 33 -21.71 -2.73 5.64
N SER A 34 -22.32 -1.75 6.31
CA SER A 34 -21.89 -0.35 6.28
C SER A 34 -20.87 0.02 7.36
N ASP A 35 -20.53 -0.90 8.27
CA ASP A 35 -19.43 -0.69 9.24
C ASP A 35 -18.10 -0.95 8.54
N ILE A 36 -17.35 0.11 8.22
CA ILE A 36 -16.04 0.01 7.60
C ILE A 36 -14.97 0.46 8.60
N CYS A 37 -13.86 -0.25 8.59
CA CYS A 37 -12.65 0.13 9.29
C CYS A 37 -11.60 0.56 8.26
N ILE A 38 -11.06 1.77 8.38
CA ILE A 38 -9.91 2.21 7.58
C ILE A 38 -8.67 2.18 8.46
N ARG A 39 -7.60 1.56 7.97
CA ARG A 39 -6.29 1.55 8.64
C ARG A 39 -5.19 2.10 7.74
N ALA A 40 -4.31 2.90 8.35
CA ALA A 40 -3.15 3.48 7.69
C ALA A 40 -1.90 3.24 8.55
N PHE A 41 -0.76 3.00 7.90
CA PHE A 41 0.54 2.99 8.57
C PHE A 41 1.34 4.22 8.13
N LEU A 42 1.47 5.16 9.05
CA LEU A 42 1.98 6.51 8.84
C LEU A 42 2.94 6.86 9.99
N PRO A 43 4.13 6.24 10.06
CA PRO A 43 5.08 6.43 11.16
C PRO A 43 5.53 7.89 11.33
N GLU A 44 5.46 8.69 10.27
CA GLU A 44 5.78 10.12 10.25
C GLU A 44 4.70 11.02 10.87
N ALA A 45 3.47 10.53 10.99
CA ALA A 45 2.33 11.34 11.34
C ALA A 45 2.23 11.58 12.86
N ALA A 46 1.82 12.80 13.23
CA ALA A 46 1.33 13.14 14.54
C ALA A 46 -0.19 12.98 14.63
N GLU A 47 -0.91 13.39 13.57
CA GLU A 47 -2.37 13.28 13.48
C GLU A 47 -2.78 12.83 12.09
N VAL A 48 -3.86 12.04 12.02
CA VAL A 48 -4.43 11.57 10.77
C VAL A 48 -5.95 11.67 10.83
N ALA A 49 -6.57 12.13 9.75
CA ALA A 49 -8.02 12.08 9.57
C ALA A 49 -8.37 11.58 8.17
N VAL A 50 -9.48 10.87 8.05
CA VAL A 50 -10.10 10.52 6.78
C VAL A 50 -10.87 11.74 6.27
N LEU A 51 -10.64 12.09 5.01
CA LEU A 51 -11.40 13.09 4.25
C LEU A 51 -12.27 12.35 3.23
N PRO A 52 -13.59 12.23 3.46
CA PRO A 52 -14.51 11.64 2.48
C PRO A 52 -14.50 12.43 1.16
N GLY A 53 -14.69 11.75 0.02
CA GLY A 53 -14.72 12.36 -1.31
C GLY A 53 -15.89 13.34 -1.55
N GLU A 54 -16.95 13.26 -0.73
CA GLU A 54 -18.06 14.22 -0.78
C GLU A 54 -17.62 15.61 -0.30
N ASN A 55 -17.66 16.59 -1.20
CA ASN A 55 -17.32 17.98 -0.93
C ASN A 55 -18.05 18.54 0.30
N GLY A 56 -17.28 19.06 1.27
CA GLY A 56 -17.82 19.65 2.50
C GLY A 56 -18.00 18.65 3.66
N SER A 57 -17.64 17.39 3.47
CA SER A 57 -17.65 16.40 4.55
C SER A 57 -16.68 16.77 5.68
N THR A 58 -17.12 16.54 6.91
CA THR A 58 -16.28 16.74 8.10
C THR A 58 -15.17 15.70 8.12
N PRO A 59 -13.89 16.10 8.33
CA PRO A 59 -12.79 15.16 8.54
C PRO A 59 -13.09 14.21 9.70
N ILE A 60 -12.87 12.92 9.51
CA ILE A 60 -13.08 11.89 10.53
C ILE A 60 -11.72 11.55 11.15
N PRO A 61 -11.45 11.90 12.42
CA PRO A 61 -10.17 11.59 13.05
C PRO A 61 -9.89 10.08 13.08
N MET A 62 -8.62 9.72 12.95
CA MET A 62 -8.15 8.34 13.17
C MET A 62 -7.47 8.25 14.54
N ASN A 63 -7.73 7.15 15.25
CA ASN A 63 -7.07 6.84 16.51
C ASN A 63 -5.74 6.15 16.27
N LEU A 64 -4.71 6.51 17.02
CA LEU A 64 -3.44 5.78 17.04
C LEU A 64 -3.66 4.45 17.76
N VAL A 65 -3.65 3.33 17.03
CA VAL A 65 -3.86 1.98 17.56
C VAL A 65 -2.56 1.20 17.77
N HIS A 66 -1.45 1.68 17.22
CA HIS A 66 -0.11 1.20 17.53
C HIS A 66 0.88 2.38 17.61
N PRO A 67 1.75 2.46 18.63
CA PRO A 67 2.63 3.62 18.86
C PRO A 67 3.60 3.90 17.71
N ASP A 68 3.94 2.89 16.91
CA ASP A 68 4.81 3.05 15.72
C ASP A 68 4.10 3.70 14.51
N GLY A 69 2.86 4.16 14.67
CA GLY A 69 2.14 4.92 13.64
C GLY A 69 1.11 4.11 12.86
N VAL A 70 0.46 3.12 13.48
CA VAL A 70 -0.75 2.51 12.89
C VAL A 70 -1.95 3.28 13.40
N PHE A 71 -2.72 3.83 12.48
CA PHE A 71 -3.94 4.60 12.74
C PHE A 71 -5.16 3.83 12.25
N GLU A 72 -6.27 3.95 12.97
CA GLU A 72 -7.55 3.32 12.64
C GLU A 72 -8.70 4.30 12.80
N SER A 73 -9.63 4.32 11.86
CA SER A 73 -10.92 4.96 12.04
C SER A 73 -12.06 4.04 11.64
N ARG A 74 -13.22 4.27 12.25
CA ARG A 74 -14.47 3.60 11.88
C ARG A 74 -15.31 4.55 11.05
N TRP A 75 -15.75 4.05 9.92
CA TRP A 75 -16.49 4.77 8.92
C TRP A 75 -17.80 4.02 8.67
N SER A 76 -18.85 4.42 9.39
CA SER A 76 -20.18 3.84 9.21
C SER A 76 -20.96 4.53 8.10
N GLY A 77 -21.80 3.79 7.38
CA GLY A 77 -22.74 4.35 6.41
C GLY A 77 -22.15 4.72 5.04
N HIS A 78 -20.92 4.31 4.74
CA HIS A 78 -20.24 4.57 3.46
C HIS A 78 -19.89 3.25 2.77
N PRO A 79 -19.85 3.20 1.43
CA PRO A 79 -19.44 1.99 0.72
C PRO A 79 -17.93 1.77 0.82
N LEU A 80 -17.51 0.51 0.71
CA LEU A 80 -16.09 0.17 0.57
C LEU A 80 -15.57 0.74 -0.75
N GLY A 81 -14.46 1.47 -0.73
CA GLY A 81 -13.92 2.04 -1.97
C GLY A 81 -12.70 2.93 -1.77
N THR A 82 -12.37 3.66 -2.83
CA THR A 82 -11.21 4.55 -2.96
C THR A 82 -11.56 6.04 -2.80
N ASP A 83 -12.83 6.36 -2.55
CA ASP A 83 -13.35 7.75 -2.54
C ASP A 83 -13.10 8.46 -1.20
N TYR A 84 -11.84 8.49 -0.80
CA TYR A 84 -11.36 9.26 0.34
C TYR A 84 -9.86 9.55 0.23
N GLN A 85 -9.43 10.53 1.00
CA GLN A 85 -8.02 10.85 1.21
C GLN A 85 -7.70 10.87 2.69
N PHE A 86 -6.42 10.75 3.04
CA PHE A 86 -5.95 11.09 4.36
C PHE A 86 -5.53 12.54 4.42
N ARG A 87 -5.98 13.27 5.43
CA ARG A 87 -5.28 14.46 5.94
C ARG A 87 -4.26 13.98 6.95
N ILE A 88 -2.99 14.29 6.69
CA ILE A 88 -1.86 13.86 7.53
C ILE A 88 -1.18 15.11 8.06
N VAL A 89 -1.04 15.22 9.37
CA VAL A 89 -0.23 16.25 10.01
C VAL A 89 1.02 15.57 10.54
N ASP A 90 2.19 15.96 10.03
CA ASP A 90 3.47 15.41 10.51
C ASP A 90 3.86 15.96 11.89
N ARG A 91 4.94 15.43 12.47
CA ARG A 91 5.45 15.86 13.78
C ARG A 91 5.97 17.30 13.82
N GLN A 92 6.13 17.96 12.66
CA GLN A 92 6.50 19.36 12.54
C GLN A 92 5.26 20.27 12.36
N GLY A 93 4.06 19.69 12.32
CA GLY A 93 2.80 20.41 12.13
C GLY A 93 2.45 20.69 10.67
N LYS A 94 3.21 20.17 9.69
CA LYS A 94 2.88 20.33 8.27
C LYS A 94 1.74 19.38 7.90
N ALA A 95 0.68 19.95 7.33
CA ALA A 95 -0.46 19.19 6.84
C ALA A 95 -0.31 18.86 5.35
N THR A 96 -0.57 17.61 4.98
CA THR A 96 -0.66 17.13 3.58
C THR A 96 -1.94 16.33 3.38
N GLN A 97 -2.31 16.14 2.11
CA GLN A 97 -3.39 15.25 1.71
C GLN A 97 -2.87 14.28 0.66
N ARG A 98 -3.32 13.01 0.73
CA ARG A 98 -3.04 11.99 -0.29
C ARG A 98 -4.07 10.87 -0.22
N HIS A 99 -4.33 10.23 -1.35
CA HIS A 99 -5.13 9.01 -1.39
C HIS A 99 -4.41 7.86 -0.67
N ASP A 100 -5.18 6.85 -0.24
CA ASP A 100 -4.65 5.64 0.37
C ASP A 100 -4.16 4.64 -0.70
N PRO A 101 -2.86 4.31 -0.80
CA PRO A 101 -2.36 3.27 -1.70
C PRO A 101 -3.04 1.90 -1.49
N TYR A 102 -3.51 1.62 -0.26
CA TYR A 102 -4.08 0.33 0.13
C TYR A 102 -5.60 0.25 -0.08
N ALA A 103 -6.24 1.31 -0.57
CA ALA A 103 -7.65 1.25 -0.99
C ALA A 103 -7.83 0.68 -2.40
N PHE A 104 -6.77 0.63 -3.21
CA PHE A 104 -6.87 0.27 -4.62
C PHE A 104 -6.78 -1.24 -4.88
N PRO A 105 -7.67 -1.82 -5.70
CA PRO A 105 -7.59 -3.22 -6.06
C PRO A 105 -6.34 -3.52 -6.91
N PRO A 106 -5.94 -4.79 -7.01
CA PRO A 106 -4.99 -5.28 -8.01
C PRO A 106 -5.13 -4.67 -9.41
N LEU A 107 -4.02 -4.35 -10.08
CA LEU A 107 -4.01 -3.97 -11.51
C LEU A 107 -3.69 -5.16 -12.39
N ILE A 108 -2.68 -5.96 -12.02
CA ILE A 108 -2.36 -7.20 -12.73
C ILE A 108 -3.44 -8.25 -12.43
N SER A 109 -4.09 -8.75 -13.48
CA SER A 109 -5.16 -9.76 -13.37
C SER A 109 -4.60 -11.14 -13.00
N ASP A 110 -5.41 -11.99 -12.36
CA ASP A 110 -4.99 -13.36 -12.04
C ASP A 110 -4.71 -14.20 -13.29
N PHE A 111 -5.36 -13.86 -14.42
CA PHE A 111 -5.08 -14.47 -15.72
C PHE A 111 -3.68 -14.09 -16.24
N ASP A 112 -3.28 -12.83 -16.14
CA ASP A 112 -1.94 -12.39 -16.55
C ASP A 112 -0.85 -12.97 -15.65
N LEU A 113 -1.12 -13.07 -14.34
CA LEU A 113 -0.23 -13.77 -13.40
C LEU A 113 -0.05 -15.24 -13.77
N HIS A 114 -1.12 -15.91 -14.19
CA HIS A 114 -1.07 -17.29 -14.67
C HIS A 114 -0.23 -17.40 -15.95
N LEU A 115 -0.45 -16.54 -16.94
CA LEU A 115 0.35 -16.50 -18.17
C LEU A 115 1.82 -16.20 -17.91
N PHE A 116 2.13 -15.33 -16.94
CA PHE A 116 3.50 -15.04 -16.52
C PHE A 116 4.16 -16.29 -15.94
N GLY A 117 3.47 -17.03 -15.06
CA GLY A 117 3.95 -18.28 -14.49
C GLY A 117 4.23 -19.38 -15.53
N GLU A 118 3.49 -19.40 -16.64
CA GLU A 118 3.74 -20.32 -17.76
C GLU A 118 4.81 -19.83 -18.75
N GLY A 119 5.39 -18.65 -18.54
CA GLY A 119 6.33 -18.04 -19.48
C GLY A 119 5.70 -17.57 -20.80
N LYS A 120 4.37 -17.39 -20.82
CA LYS A 120 3.58 -17.02 -22.02
C LYS A 120 3.16 -15.56 -22.05
N LEU A 121 3.50 -14.78 -21.02
CA LEU A 121 3.27 -13.34 -21.01
C LEU A 121 4.41 -12.62 -21.76
N TYR A 122 4.34 -12.65 -23.11
CA TYR A 122 5.38 -12.08 -23.99
C TYR A 122 5.62 -10.57 -23.81
N LYS A 123 4.69 -9.86 -23.18
CA LYS A 123 4.73 -8.42 -22.89
C LYS A 123 4.76 -8.13 -21.39
N ALA A 124 5.39 -9.00 -20.60
CA ALA A 124 5.51 -8.79 -19.15
C ALA A 124 6.12 -7.42 -18.79
N TYR A 125 6.98 -6.86 -19.64
CA TYR A 125 7.58 -5.52 -19.44
C TYR A 125 6.56 -4.38 -19.49
N GLU A 126 5.38 -4.56 -20.09
CA GLU A 126 4.29 -3.55 -20.09
C GLU A 126 3.54 -3.52 -18.76
N GLN A 127 3.75 -4.53 -17.90
CA GLN A 127 3.07 -4.67 -16.61
C GLN A 127 4.05 -4.65 -15.42
N LEU A 128 5.29 -5.05 -15.63
CA LEU A 128 6.37 -4.98 -14.64
C LEU A 128 7.08 -3.63 -14.72
N GLY A 129 7.77 -3.30 -13.63
CA GLY A 129 8.43 -2.03 -13.44
C GLY A 129 7.51 -0.98 -12.83
N ALA A 130 7.79 0.30 -13.11
CA ALA A 130 6.92 1.42 -12.79
C ALA A 130 6.10 1.83 -14.02
N GLN A 131 4.77 1.77 -13.90
CA GLN A 131 3.83 2.10 -14.98
C GLN A 131 2.93 3.24 -14.53
N VAL A 132 3.05 4.42 -15.15
CA VAL A 132 2.13 5.53 -14.92
C VAL A 132 0.76 5.15 -15.48
N CYS A 133 -0.27 5.23 -14.65
CA CYS A 133 -1.63 4.88 -15.06
C CYS A 133 -2.70 5.67 -14.29
N ILE A 134 -3.94 5.58 -14.76
CA ILE A 134 -5.11 6.03 -14.01
C ILE A 134 -5.82 4.79 -13.49
N HIS A 135 -5.98 4.68 -12.18
CA HIS A 135 -6.65 3.57 -11.53
C HIS A 135 -7.79 4.09 -10.66
N GLN A 136 -8.99 3.56 -10.84
CA GLN A 136 -10.21 4.05 -10.16
C GLN A 136 -10.38 5.58 -10.25
N GLY A 137 -10.02 6.18 -11.41
CA GLY A 137 -10.12 7.62 -11.64
C GLY A 137 -8.99 8.48 -11.04
N VAL A 138 -8.02 7.88 -10.35
CA VAL A 138 -6.88 8.57 -9.74
C VAL A 138 -5.61 8.28 -10.53
N GLN A 139 -4.86 9.33 -10.89
CA GLN A 139 -3.55 9.18 -11.51
C GLN A 139 -2.53 8.69 -10.46
N GLY A 140 -1.65 7.79 -10.86
CA GLY A 140 -0.54 7.35 -10.03
C GLY A 140 0.40 6.44 -10.80
N VAL A 141 1.18 5.65 -10.06
CA VAL A 141 2.13 4.71 -10.64
C VAL A 141 1.91 3.33 -10.03
N ASN A 142 1.73 2.34 -10.89
CA ASN A 142 1.76 0.94 -10.50
C ASN A 142 3.19 0.43 -10.53
N PHE A 143 3.64 -0.10 -9.41
CA PHE A 143 4.91 -0.77 -9.30
C PHE A 143 4.68 -2.27 -9.27
N ALA A 144 5.39 -3.01 -10.11
CA ALA A 144 5.39 -4.46 -10.06
C ALA A 144 6.77 -5.06 -10.30
N VAL A 145 7.13 -6.08 -9.53
CA VAL A 145 8.43 -6.74 -9.65
C VAL A 145 8.33 -8.25 -9.38
N TRP A 146 9.10 -9.01 -10.15
CA TRP A 146 9.26 -10.44 -9.90
C TRP A 146 10.37 -10.69 -8.87
N ALA A 147 9.97 -11.17 -7.70
CA ALA A 147 10.85 -11.52 -6.59
C ALA A 147 10.30 -12.74 -5.81
N PRO A 148 10.36 -13.95 -6.40
CA PRO A 148 9.70 -15.14 -5.86
C PRO A 148 10.25 -15.62 -4.51
N ASN A 149 11.52 -15.33 -4.23
CA ASN A 149 12.19 -15.72 -2.98
C ASN A 149 12.24 -14.58 -1.95
N ALA A 150 11.49 -13.50 -2.17
CA ALA A 150 11.36 -12.42 -1.21
C ALA A 150 10.37 -12.81 -0.09
N LYS A 151 10.67 -12.37 1.12
CA LYS A 151 9.75 -12.38 2.27
C LYS A 151 8.88 -11.11 2.30
N ARG A 152 9.43 -9.99 1.83
CA ARG A 152 8.74 -8.71 1.63
C ARG A 152 9.43 -7.95 0.49
N VAL A 153 8.64 -7.20 -0.26
CA VAL A 153 9.14 -6.15 -1.14
C VAL A 153 8.47 -4.82 -0.79
N SER A 154 9.18 -3.71 -0.92
CA SER A 154 8.64 -2.36 -0.77
C SER A 154 9.21 -1.43 -1.82
N VAL A 155 8.43 -0.42 -2.20
CA VAL A 155 8.91 0.64 -3.08
C VAL A 155 9.49 1.74 -2.19
N VAL A 156 10.72 2.16 -2.49
CA VAL A 156 11.41 3.23 -1.76
C VAL A 156 11.91 4.27 -2.72
N GLY A 157 11.84 5.54 -2.32
CA GLY A 157 12.31 6.68 -3.09
C GLY A 157 12.16 7.97 -2.29
N ASP A 158 12.35 9.10 -2.95
CA ASP A 158 12.30 10.39 -2.27
C ASP A 158 10.92 10.68 -1.65
N PHE A 159 9.84 10.19 -2.27
CA PHE A 159 8.46 10.36 -1.82
C PHE A 159 8.15 9.70 -0.46
N ASN A 160 9.00 8.78 0.00
CA ASN A 160 8.86 8.16 1.31
C ASN A 160 10.15 8.16 2.13
N GLU A 161 11.08 9.08 1.82
CA GLU A 161 12.36 9.24 2.51
C GLU A 161 13.19 7.96 2.53
N TRP A 162 13.05 7.14 1.49
CA TRP A 162 13.70 5.84 1.37
C TRP A 162 13.36 4.83 2.48
N ASP A 163 12.25 5.03 3.21
CA ASP A 163 11.79 4.13 4.27
C ASP A 163 10.92 2.99 3.71
N GLY A 164 11.49 1.79 3.64
CA GLY A 164 10.83 0.58 3.15
C GLY A 164 9.67 0.08 4.01
N ARG A 165 9.38 0.70 5.16
CA ARG A 165 8.19 0.38 5.96
C ARG A 165 6.94 1.11 5.44
N ARG A 166 7.08 2.22 4.72
CA ARG A 166 5.97 3.12 4.36
C ARG A 166 5.16 2.65 3.14
N HIS A 167 5.79 1.94 2.21
CA HIS A 167 5.12 1.42 1.00
C HIS A 167 5.44 -0.06 0.74
N PRO A 168 5.09 -0.99 1.66
CA PRO A 168 5.12 -2.42 1.40
C PRO A 168 4.16 -2.81 0.28
N MET A 169 4.65 -3.70 -0.59
CA MET A 169 3.91 -4.25 -1.72
C MET A 169 3.17 -5.52 -1.30
N ARG A 170 2.05 -5.83 -1.98
CA ARG A 170 1.41 -7.15 -1.84
C ARG A 170 2.11 -8.19 -2.70
N SER A 171 2.40 -9.35 -2.13
CA SER A 171 2.67 -10.53 -2.93
C SER A 171 1.37 -11.02 -3.57
N ARG A 172 1.45 -11.34 -4.86
CA ARG A 172 0.33 -11.88 -5.65
C ARG A 172 0.32 -13.42 -5.69
N GLY A 173 0.98 -14.07 -4.72
CA GLY A 173 0.96 -15.53 -4.55
C GLY A 173 2.08 -16.25 -5.30
N GLY A 174 1.81 -17.49 -5.74
CA GLY A 174 2.82 -18.47 -6.16
C GLY A 174 3.70 -18.07 -7.36
N GLY A 175 3.31 -17.05 -8.14
CA GLY A 175 4.12 -16.53 -9.25
C GLY A 175 5.29 -15.63 -8.81
N GLY A 176 5.34 -15.21 -7.54
CA GLY A 176 6.43 -14.38 -7.02
C GLY A 176 6.39 -12.92 -7.47
N ILE A 177 5.27 -12.47 -8.03
CA ILE A 177 5.03 -11.08 -8.40
C ILE A 177 4.61 -10.30 -7.14
N TRP A 178 5.21 -9.13 -6.98
CA TRP A 178 4.84 -8.15 -5.98
C TRP A 178 4.28 -6.92 -6.68
N GLU A 179 3.23 -6.31 -6.14
CA GLU A 179 2.56 -5.17 -6.75
C GLU A 179 2.14 -4.12 -5.71
N LEU A 180 2.22 -2.84 -6.07
CA LEU A 180 1.60 -1.72 -5.34
C LEU A 180 1.30 -0.56 -6.29
N PHE A 181 0.07 -0.08 -6.26
CA PHE A 181 -0.28 1.20 -6.89
C PHE A 181 -0.10 2.33 -5.87
N ILE A 182 0.68 3.35 -6.22
CA ILE A 182 0.85 4.55 -5.40
C ILE A 182 0.13 5.71 -6.12
N PRO A 183 -1.00 6.18 -5.57
CA PRO A 183 -1.76 7.30 -6.14
C PRO A 183 -1.01 8.63 -5.96
N ASP A 184 -1.43 9.64 -6.72
CA ASP A 184 -0.92 11.02 -6.66
C ASP A 184 0.57 11.17 -7.03
N MET A 185 1.19 10.10 -7.52
CA MET A 185 2.58 10.09 -7.93
C MET A 185 2.71 10.49 -9.41
N ASN A 186 3.63 11.41 -9.69
CA ASN A 186 3.98 11.81 -11.05
C ASN A 186 5.14 10.97 -11.60
N ASP A 187 5.32 11.01 -12.91
CA ASP A 187 6.48 10.41 -13.59
C ASP A 187 7.80 11.04 -13.10
N GLY A 188 8.88 10.25 -13.12
CA GLY A 188 10.26 10.71 -12.87
C GLY A 188 10.75 10.67 -11.43
N ALA A 189 9.99 10.15 -10.46
CA ALA A 189 10.49 9.95 -9.10
C ALA A 189 11.54 8.84 -9.06
N GLY A 190 12.76 9.13 -8.59
CA GLY A 190 13.78 8.11 -8.37
C GLY A 190 13.30 7.09 -7.35
N TYR A 191 13.33 5.81 -7.71
CA TYR A 191 12.91 4.72 -6.83
C TYR A 191 13.81 3.49 -6.93
N LYS A 192 13.70 2.62 -5.93
CA LYS A 192 14.22 1.25 -5.90
C LYS A 192 13.20 0.34 -5.24
N PHE A 193 13.41 -0.97 -5.40
CA PHE A 193 12.77 -1.96 -4.57
C PHE A 193 13.65 -2.29 -3.37
N GLU A 194 13.12 -2.15 -2.17
CA GLU A 194 13.72 -2.75 -0.98
C GLU A 194 13.18 -4.18 -0.83
N ILE A 195 14.09 -5.15 -0.85
CA ILE A 195 13.75 -6.58 -0.81
C ILE A 195 14.29 -7.17 0.48
N LEU A 196 13.39 -7.72 1.30
CA LEU A 196 13.75 -8.60 2.40
C LEU A 196 13.73 -10.04 1.86
N PRO A 197 14.88 -10.74 1.75
CA PRO A 197 14.90 -12.12 1.29
C PRO A 197 14.30 -13.08 2.34
N GLN A 198 13.86 -14.26 1.91
CA GLN A 198 13.46 -15.33 2.84
C GLN A 198 14.62 -15.78 3.74
N ASN A 199 15.82 -15.87 3.16
CA ASN A 199 17.06 -16.20 3.85
C ASN A 199 18.08 -15.09 3.58
N GLY A 200 18.61 -14.45 4.61
CA GLY A 200 19.64 -13.41 4.49
C GLY A 200 19.74 -12.51 5.72
N ASP A 201 20.79 -11.68 5.75
CA ASP A 201 21.16 -10.87 6.91
C ASP A 201 20.32 -9.60 7.07
N GLY A 202 19.48 -9.26 6.09
CA GLY A 202 18.63 -8.07 6.13
C GLY A 202 18.08 -7.65 4.76
N PRO A 203 17.31 -6.55 4.72
CA PRO A 203 16.82 -5.99 3.47
C PRO A 203 17.96 -5.38 2.64
N PHE A 204 17.82 -5.41 1.31
CA PHE A 204 18.73 -4.75 0.38
C PHE A 204 17.97 -3.97 -0.69
N LEU A 205 18.63 -2.98 -1.30
CA LEU A 205 18.06 -2.18 -2.38
C LEU A 205 18.41 -2.76 -3.74
N LYS A 206 17.40 -2.88 -4.60
CA LYS A 206 17.55 -3.32 -5.99
C LYS A 206 16.95 -2.26 -6.92
N ALA A 207 17.74 -1.84 -7.91
CA ALA A 207 17.22 -1.04 -9.01
C ALA A 207 16.15 -1.84 -9.77
N ASP A 208 15.21 -1.15 -10.40
CA ASP A 208 14.19 -1.82 -11.19
C ASP A 208 14.82 -2.54 -12.39
N PRO A 209 14.66 -3.87 -12.52
CA PRO A 209 15.13 -4.59 -13.70
C PRO A 209 14.49 -4.13 -15.02
N TYR A 210 13.35 -3.45 -14.94
CA TYR A 210 12.54 -2.95 -16.05
C TYR A 210 12.54 -1.42 -16.17
N ALA A 211 13.37 -0.70 -15.39
CA ALA A 211 13.56 0.74 -15.61
C ALA A 211 14.17 0.99 -16.99
N SER A 212 13.48 1.78 -17.81
CA SER A 212 13.90 2.24 -19.14
C SER A 212 14.21 3.72 -19.17
#